data_AF-A0A944C8E7-F1
#
_entry.id   AF-A0A944C8E7-F1
#
_cell.length_a   1.000
_cell.length_b   1.000
_cell.length_c   1.000
_cell.angle_alpha   90.00
_cell.angle_beta   90.00
_cell.angle_gamma   90.00
#
_symmetry.space_group_name_H-M   'P 1'
#
loop_
_entity.id
_entity.type
_entity.pdbx_description
1 polymer ?
#
loop_
_entity_poly.entity_id
_entity_poly.type
_entity_poly.pdbx_seq_one_letter_code
_entity_poly.pdbx_strand_id
1 'polypeptide(L)' 'GMRLEVVPEPDNPHDPNCLAICLGQRKIGYVPKAHNSLPALLMHYGHEVFELRVLQVDSEADPWEQVRVGLYVADAR' A
#
# COMPACT_ATOMS: atom_id res chain seq x y z
N GLY A 1 3.04 13.43 -6.28
CA GLY A 1 1.64 12.98 -6.11
C GLY A 1 1.22 13.04 -4.66
N MET A 2 -0.08 12.85 -4.42
CA MET A 2 -0.70 12.76 -3.08
C MET A 2 -0.13 11.56 -2.31
N ARG A 3 0.11 11.74 -1.00
CA ARG A 3 0.55 10.68 -0.09
C ARG A 3 -0.61 9.79 0.33
N LEU A 4 -0.33 8.51 0.46
CA LEU A 4 -1.23 7.51 1.01
C LEU A 4 -0.55 6.80 2.18
N GLU A 5 -1.35 6.20 3.04
CA GLU A 5 -0.87 5.37 4.14
C GLU A 5 -0.93 3.89 3.75
N VAL A 6 0.08 3.14 4.18
CA VAL A 6 0.09 1.68 4.10
C VAL A 6 -0.05 1.12 5.51
N VAL A 7 -1.04 0.26 5.72
CA VAL A 7 -1.37 -0.29 7.05
C VAL A 7 -1.34 -1.81 7.00
N PRO A 8 -0.48 -2.50 7.78
CA PRO A 8 -0.49 -3.95 7.86
C PRO A 8 -1.76 -4.49 8.52
N GLU A 9 -2.34 -5.54 7.94
CA GLU A 9 -3.44 -6.33 8.52
C GLU A 9 -2.94 -7.77 8.80
N PRO A 10 -2.06 -8.00 9.82
CA PRO A 10 -1.44 -9.31 10.05
C PRO A 10 -2.43 -10.41 10.46
N ASP A 11 -3.57 -10.02 11.04
CA ASP A 11 -4.65 -10.92 11.43
C ASP A 11 -5.65 -11.20 10.29
N ASN A 12 -5.34 -10.78 9.07
CA ASN A 12 -6.21 -11.02 7.92
C ASN A 12 -6.29 -12.54 7.65
N PRO A 13 -7.50 -13.14 7.64
CA PRO A 13 -7.67 -14.60 7.57
C PRO A 13 -7.27 -15.21 6.21
N HIS A 14 -7.09 -14.38 5.17
CA HIS A 14 -6.76 -14.84 3.82
C HIS A 14 -5.28 -14.66 3.47
N ASP A 15 -4.64 -13.63 4.03
CA ASP A 15 -3.24 -13.31 3.75
C ASP A 15 -2.61 -12.55 4.92
N PRO A 16 -1.72 -13.15 5.72
CA PRO A 16 -1.06 -12.45 6.82
C PRO A 16 -0.12 -11.33 6.36
N ASN A 17 0.23 -11.27 5.07
CA ASN A 17 1.01 -10.18 4.48
C ASN A 17 0.12 -9.08 3.90
N CYS A 18 -1.17 -9.05 4.25
CA CYS A 18 -2.09 -8.06 3.72
C CYS A 18 -1.69 -6.64 4.15
N LEU A 19 -1.59 -5.75 3.18
CA LEU A 19 -1.25 -4.33 3.38
C LEU A 19 -2.37 -3.47 2.79
N ALA A 20 -3.16 -2.86 3.65
CA ALA A 20 -4.22 -1.94 3.27
C ALA A 20 -3.63 -0.61 2.79
N ILE A 21 -4.22 -0.06 1.73
CA ILE A 21 -3.91 1.29 1.23
C ILE A 21 -5.02 2.23 1.72
N CYS A 22 -4.64 3.28 2.44
CA CYS A 22 -5.56 4.21 3.08
C CYS A 22 -5.34 5.66 2.62
N LEU A 23 -6.44 6.37 2.42
CA LEU A 23 -6.48 7.84 2.27
C LEU A 23 -7.17 8.41 3.51
N GLY A 24 -6.38 8.89 4.47
CA GLY A 24 -6.87 9.18 5.82
C GLY A 24 -7.50 7.94 6.44
N GLN A 25 -8.72 8.06 6.97
CA GLN A 25 -9.44 6.93 7.57
C GLN A 25 -10.10 5.98 6.56
N ARG A 26 -10.01 6.26 5.25
CA ARG A 26 -10.70 5.46 4.22
C ARG A 26 -9.75 4.47 3.57
N LYS A 27 -10.01 3.16 3.75
CA LYS A 27 -9.39 2.11 2.95
C LYS A 27 -9.86 2.21 1.51
N ILE A 28 -8.92 2.31 0.58
CA ILE A 28 -9.20 2.41 -0.86
C ILE A 28 -8.77 1.15 -1.63
N GLY A 29 -8.01 0.26 -1.00
CA GLY A 29 -7.61 -1.00 -1.61
C GLY A 29 -6.50 -1.70 -0.82
N TYR A 30 -5.77 -2.56 -1.52
CA TYR A 30 -4.68 -3.37 -0.98
C TYR A 30 -3.49 -3.34 -1.91
N VAL A 31 -2.28 -3.50 -1.34
CA VAL A 31 -1.11 -3.86 -2.14
C VAL A 31 -1.36 -5.27 -2.72
N PRO A 32 -1.17 -5.47 -4.04
CA PRO A 32 -1.39 -6.77 -4.65
C PRO A 32 -0.53 -7.86 -4.01
N LYS A 33 -1.09 -9.07 -3.87
CA LYS A 33 -0.42 -10.23 -3.24
C LYS A 33 0.94 -10.58 -3.86
N ALA A 34 1.13 -10.32 -5.15
CA ALA A 34 2.40 -10.54 -5.83
C ALA A 34 3.53 -9.60 -5.34
N HIS A 35 3.19 -8.50 -4.64
CA HIS A 35 4.12 -7.43 -4.27
C HIS A 35 4.12 -7.12 -2.76
N ASN A 36 3.27 -7.76 -1.95
CA ASN A 36 3.08 -7.39 -0.55
C ASN A 36 4.06 -8.07 0.43
N SER A 37 4.69 -9.17 0.04
CA SER A 37 5.50 -10.02 0.94
C SER A 37 6.71 -9.30 1.53
N LEU A 38 7.54 -8.66 0.70
CA LEU A 38 8.72 -7.93 1.17
C LEU A 38 8.36 -6.70 2.03
N PRO A 39 7.42 -5.82 1.62
CA PRO A 39 7.02 -4.71 2.47
C PRO A 39 6.38 -5.16 3.79
N ALA A 40 5.54 -6.19 3.78
CA ALA A 40 4.92 -6.72 4.99
C ALA A 40 5.97 -7.28 5.97
N LEU A 41 6.97 -8.00 5.46
CA LEU A 41 8.08 -8.49 6.27
C LEU A 41 8.84 -7.35 6.96
N LEU A 42 9.18 -6.30 6.21
CA LEU A 42 9.92 -5.17 6.75
C LEU A 42 9.10 -4.41 7.79
N MET A 43 7.81 -4.18 7.53
CA MET A 43 6.91 -3.55 8.50
C MET A 43 6.70 -4.42 9.75
N HIS A 44 6.65 -5.74 9.61
CA HIS A 44 6.55 -6.67 10.74
C HIS A 44 7.73 -6.53 11.72
N TYR A 45 8.94 -6.25 11.20
CA TYR A 45 10.13 -5.99 12.01
C TYR A 45 10.29 -4.51 12.42
N GLY A 46 9.27 -3.67 12.21
CA GLY A 46 9.27 -2.27 12.66
C GLY A 46 9.95 -1.29 11.70
N HIS A 47 10.21 -1.68 10.45
CA HIS A 47 10.75 -0.75 9.46
C HIS A 47 9.64 0.11 8.83
N GLU A 48 9.50 1.34 9.31
CA GLU A 48 8.58 2.35 8.77
C GLU A 48 9.22 3.14 7.61
N VAL A 49 9.75 2.43 6.62
CA VAL A 49 10.55 3.01 5.52
C VAL A 49 9.78 3.13 4.22
N PHE A 50 8.46 2.96 4.23
CA PHE A 50 7.67 2.95 3.00
C PHE A 50 6.82 4.21 2.85
N GLU A 51 6.87 4.80 1.66
CA GLU A 51 5.98 5.89 1.25
C GLU A 51 5.16 5.45 0.03
N LEU A 52 3.83 5.51 0.14
CA LEU A 52 2.93 5.36 -1.02
C LEU A 52 2.58 6.72 -1.61
N ARG A 53 2.67 6.83 -2.94
CA ARG A 53 2.24 8.02 -3.68
C ARG A 53 1.31 7.64 -4.82
N VAL A 54 0.25 8.44 -4.99
CA VAL A 54 -0.58 8.39 -6.20
C VAL A 54 0.24 8.94 -7.36
N LEU A 55 0.35 8.15 -8.43
CA LEU A 55 1.03 8.50 -9.67
C LEU A 55 0.04 8.97 -10.72
N GLN A 56 -1.11 8.30 -10.81
CA GLN A 56 -2.16 8.60 -11.78
C GLN A 56 -3.52 8.20 -11.21
N VAL A 57 -4.53 8.98 -11.57
CA VAL A 57 -5.95 8.63 -11.40
C VAL A 57 -6.60 8.69 -12.77
N ASP A 58 -7.32 7.64 -13.14
CA ASP A 58 -8.08 7.54 -14.38
C ASP A 58 -9.48 7.01 -14.05
N SER A 59 -10.48 7.90 -14.04
CA SER A 59 -11.86 7.53 -13.66
C SER A 59 -12.57 6.68 -14.70
N GLU A 60 -12.06 6.67 -15.94
CA GLU A 60 -12.67 5.93 -17.06
C GLU A 60 -12.09 4.53 -17.22
N ALA A 61 -10.98 4.22 -16.53
CA ALA A 61 -10.40 2.89 -16.48
C ALA A 61 -11.27 1.91 -15.69
N ASP A 62 -11.01 0.62 -15.87
CA ASP A 62 -11.67 -0.43 -15.09
C ASP A 62 -11.49 -0.17 -13.59
N PRO A 63 -12.49 -0.48 -12.73
CA PRO A 63 -12.48 -0.08 -11.32
C PRO A 63 -11.19 -0.43 -10.54
N TRP A 64 -10.52 -1.51 -10.90
CA TRP A 64 -9.27 -1.96 -10.26
C TRP A 64 -8.00 -1.31 -10.82
N GLU A 65 -8.10 -0.54 -11.91
CA GLU A 65 -7.00 0.18 -12.56
C GLU A 65 -7.08 1.71 -12.40
N GLN A 66 -8.17 2.22 -11.82
CA GLN A 66 -8.43 3.67 -11.73
C GLN A 66 -7.40 4.44 -10.91
N VAL A 67 -6.64 3.78 -10.04
CA VAL A 67 -5.62 4.42 -9.21
C VAL A 67 -4.30 3.69 -9.37
N ARG A 68 -3.32 4.36 -9.95
CA ARG A 68 -1.93 3.87 -10.01
C ARG A 68 -1.15 4.46 -8.85
N VAL A 69 -0.59 3.57 -8.02
CA VAL A 69 0.26 3.93 -6.88
C VAL A 69 1.69 3.46 -7.09
N GLY A 70 2.64 4.24 -6.58
CA GLY A 70 4.03 3.82 -6.41
C GLY A 70 4.33 3.60 -4.94
N LEU A 71 4.89 2.45 -4.60
CA LEU A 71 5.44 2.13 -3.28
C LEU A 71 6.95 2.39 -3.32
N TYR A 72 7.39 3.39 -2.56
CA TYR A 72 8.78 3.82 -2.51
C TYR A 72 9.38 3.50 -1.15
N VAL A 73 10.68 3.26 -1.12
CA VAL A 73 11.45 3.30 0.12
C VAL A 73 11.79 4.77 0.39
N ALA A 74 11.26 5.31 1.48
CA ALA A 74 11.64 6.62 2.00
C ALA A 74 12.97 6.46 2.75
N ASP A 75 13.96 7.27 2.35
CA ASP A 75 15.27 7.29 3.01
C ASP A 75 15.11 7.84 4.43
N ALA A 76 15.88 7.28 5.37
CA ALA A 76 16.01 7.79 6.73
C ALA A 76 17.20 8.79 6.84
N ARG A 77 17.87 9.09 5.72
CA ARG A 77 19.00 10.04 5.63
C ARG A 77 18.58 11.43 5.21
#